data_AF-A0A0S2CGJ4-F1
#
_entry.id   AF-A0A0S2CGJ4-F1
#
_cell.length_a   1.000
_cell.length_b   1.000
_cell.length_c   1.000
_cell.angle_alpha   90.00
_cell.angle_beta   90.00
_cell.angle_gamma   90.00
#
_symmetry.space_group_name_H-M   'P 1'
#
loop_
_entity.id
_entity.type
_entity.pdbx_description
1 polymer ?
#
loop_
_entity_poly.entity_id
_entity_poly.type
_entity_poly.pdbx_seq_one_letter_code
_entity_poly.pdbx_strand_id
1 'polypeptide(L)'
;MILNSKSVLGFISLPFIILSIVISHKQEQKAYKFKVKKNPNSALPPLETYPDYNEALKEKECFTYKLGEAFIKASKNWYGGGYIKFILKDVPRLKKGYNKN
;
A
#
# COMPACT_ATOMS: atom_id res chain seq x y z
N MET A 1 -10.53 5.47 9.61
CA MET A 1 -10.27 6.05 8.28
C MET A 1 -11.36 5.74 7.25
N ILE A 2 -11.96 4.53 7.24
CA ILE A 2 -13.03 4.15 6.28
C ILE A 2 -14.40 4.82 6.58
N LEU A 3 -14.63 5.35 7.78
CA LEU A 3 -15.91 5.96 8.13
C LEU A 3 -16.33 7.12 7.21
N ASN A 4 -15.35 7.87 6.69
CA ASN A 4 -15.60 8.99 5.77
C ASN A 4 -15.89 8.56 4.33
N SER A 5 -15.76 7.28 3.95
CA SER A 5 -16.06 6.86 2.57
C SER A 5 -17.56 6.67 2.31
N LYS A 6 -18.41 6.83 3.34
CA LYS A 6 -19.86 6.59 3.23
C LYS A 6 -20.67 7.80 2.74
N SER A 7 -20.07 8.99 2.70
CA SER A 7 -20.70 10.22 2.24
C SER A 7 -19.95 10.78 1.02
N VAL A 8 -20.67 11.41 0.09
CA VAL A 8 -20.12 12.03 -1.11
C VAL A 8 -19.03 13.06 -0.76
N LEU A 9 -19.28 13.88 0.25
CA LEU A 9 -18.30 14.87 0.74
C LEU A 9 -17.06 14.20 1.35
N GLY A 10 -17.28 13.09 2.05
CA GLY A 10 -16.20 12.28 2.61
C GLY A 10 -15.35 11.58 1.54
N PHE A 11 -15.96 11.16 0.42
CA PHE A 11 -15.23 10.63 -0.73
C PHE A 11 -14.39 11.71 -1.43
N ILE A 12 -14.93 12.92 -1.63
CA ILE A 12 -14.21 14.05 -2.24
C ILE A 12 -13.04 14.52 -1.35
N SER A 13 -13.19 14.46 -0.02
CA SER A 13 -12.13 14.84 0.92
C SER A 13 -11.05 13.75 1.10
N LEU A 14 -11.34 12.49 0.74
CA LEU A 14 -10.44 11.37 0.94
C LEU A 14 -9.06 11.53 0.28
N PRO A 15 -8.93 12.01 -0.98
CA PRO A 15 -7.62 12.27 -1.58
C PRO A 15 -6.78 13.28 -0.79
N PHE A 16 -7.41 14.32 -0.23
CA PHE A 16 -6.72 15.34 0.58
C PHE A 16 -6.23 14.78 1.91
N ILE A 17 -7.04 13.93 2.55
CA ILE A 17 -6.66 13.24 3.80
C ILE A 17 -5.50 12.27 3.54
N ILE A 18 -5.55 11.49 2.44
CA ILE A 18 -4.45 10.59 2.08
C ILE A 18 -3.18 11.40 1.80
N LEU A 19 -3.30 12.52 1.08
CA LEU A 19 -2.16 13.40 0.79
C LEU A 19 -1.54 13.96 2.08
N SER A 20 -2.35 14.42 3.04
CA SER A 20 -1.84 14.96 4.31
C SER A 20 -1.10 13.89 5.12
N ILE A 21 -1.65 12.67 5.22
CA ILE A 21 -1.00 11.53 5.88
C ILE A 21 0.36 11.22 5.23
N VAL A 22 0.43 11.21 3.89
CA VAL A 22 1.68 10.97 3.16
C VAL A 22 2.72 12.05 3.45
N ILE A 23 2.31 13.31 3.55
CA ILE A 23 3.20 14.42 3.89
C ILE A 23 3.73 14.29 5.31
N SER A 24 2.85 14.06 6.30
CA SER A 24 3.25 13.87 7.71
C SER A 24 4.21 12.70 7.87
N HIS A 25 3.92 11.56 7.26
CA HIS A 25 4.79 10.38 7.30
C HIS A 25 6.18 10.66 6.68
N LYS A 26 6.25 11.42 5.59
CA LYS A 26 7.55 11.84 5.00
C LYS A 26 8.34 12.75 5.94
N GLN A 27 7.66 13.62 6.70
CA GLN A 27 8.31 14.49 7.68
C GLN A 27 8.85 13.68 8.87
N GLU A 28 8.03 12.78 9.41
CA GLU A 28 8.43 11.87 10.51
C GLU A 28 9.64 11.02 10.13
N GLN A 29 9.68 10.47 8.90
CA GLN A 29 10.84 9.73 8.42
C GLN A 29 12.11 10.58 8.35
N LYS A 30 12.01 11.85 7.93
CA LYS A 30 13.16 12.76 7.93
C LYS A 30 13.65 13.03 9.35
N ALA A 31 12.73 13.29 10.27
CA ALA A 31 13.04 13.50 11.68
C ALA A 31 13.68 12.25 12.32
N TYR A 32 13.16 11.06 12.02
CA TYR A 32 13.72 9.80 12.45
C TYR A 32 15.15 9.60 11.93
N LYS A 33 15.40 9.81 10.63
CA LYS A 33 16.74 9.74 10.04
C LYS A 33 17.72 10.70 10.72
N PHE A 34 17.28 11.90 11.10
CA PHE A 34 18.10 12.84 11.84
C PHE A 34 18.41 12.36 13.27
N LYS A 35 17.42 11.80 13.97
CA LYS A 35 17.61 11.21 15.32
C LYS A 35 18.60 10.06 15.30
N VAL A 36 18.49 9.14 14.34
CA VAL A 36 19.41 8.01 14.18
C VAL A 36 20.83 8.48 13.84
N LYS A 37 20.99 9.51 12.99
CA LYS A 37 22.31 10.10 12.71
C LYS A 37 22.97 10.70 13.95
N LYS A 38 22.18 11.30 14.85
CA LYS A 38 22.68 11.89 16.10
C LYS A 38 22.97 10.82 17.16
N ASN A 39 22.15 9.77 17.22
CA ASN A 39 22.32 8.65 18.14
C ASN A 39 22.05 7.31 17.42
N PRO A 40 23.10 6.61 16.96
CA PRO A 40 22.95 5.35 16.23
C PRO A 40 22.19 4.26 17.00
N ASN A 41 22.24 4.27 18.33
CA ASN A 41 21.56 3.29 19.19
C ASN A 41 20.02 3.42 19.17
N SER A 42 19.49 4.52 18.60
CA SER A 42 18.05 4.74 18.44
C SER A 42 17.47 4.18 17.13
N ALA A 43 18.30 3.48 16.33
CA ALA A 43 17.83 2.83 15.11
C ALA A 43 16.87 1.68 15.45
N LEU A 44 15.70 1.72 14.82
CA LEU A 44 14.77 0.60 14.77
C LEU A 44 15.45 -0.60 14.10
N PRO A 45 15.18 -1.82 14.57
CA PRO A 45 15.74 -3.00 13.97
C PRO A 45 15.12 -3.26 12.58
N PRO A 46 15.76 -4.07 11.72
CA PRO A 46 15.23 -4.40 10.40
C PRO A 46 13.84 -5.04 10.48
N LEU A 47 13.01 -4.89 9.44
CA LEU A 47 11.65 -5.44 9.42
C LEU A 47 11.61 -6.97 9.65
N GLU A 48 12.66 -7.68 9.22
CA GLU A 48 12.79 -9.13 9.37
C GLU A 48 12.94 -9.60 10.82
N THR A 49 13.38 -8.73 11.72
CA THR A 49 13.56 -9.10 13.14
C THR A 49 12.27 -9.03 13.94
N TYR A 50 11.19 -8.50 13.36
CA TYR A 50 9.91 -8.39 14.04
C TYR A 50 9.22 -9.77 14.10
N PRO A 51 8.60 -10.14 15.23
CA PRO A 51 8.06 -11.48 15.45
C PRO A 51 6.94 -11.86 14.49
N ASP A 52 6.19 -10.88 13.97
CA ASP A 52 5.08 -11.02 13.04
C ASP A 52 5.50 -10.99 11.56
N TYR A 53 6.79 -10.79 11.26
CA TYR A 53 7.28 -10.63 9.89
C TYR A 53 6.88 -11.81 8.98
N ASN A 54 7.05 -13.03 9.46
CA ASN A 54 6.71 -14.25 8.72
C ASN A 54 5.20 -14.38 8.47
N GLU A 55 4.36 -13.87 9.37
CA GLU A 55 2.92 -13.84 9.21
C GLU A 55 2.52 -12.77 8.17
N ALA A 56 3.12 -11.58 8.25
CA ALA A 56 2.93 -10.51 7.28
C ALA A 56 3.35 -10.90 5.86
N LEU A 57 4.32 -11.80 5.71
CA LEU A 57 4.70 -12.36 4.39
C LEU A 57 3.60 -13.22 3.79
N LYS A 58 2.85 -13.98 4.60
CA LYS A 58 1.72 -14.80 4.11
C LYS A 58 0.57 -13.94 3.61
N GLU A 59 0.37 -12.75 4.18
CA GLU A 59 -0.65 -11.80 3.72
C GLU A 59 -0.41 -11.34 2.27
N LYS A 60 0.83 -11.43 1.76
CA LYS A 60 1.12 -11.16 0.35
C LYS A 60 0.46 -12.17 -0.60
N GLU A 61 0.11 -13.35 -0.10
CA GLU A 61 -0.60 -14.36 -0.87
C GLU A 61 -2.09 -14.08 -1.01
N CYS A 62 -2.64 -13.21 -0.15
CA CYS A 62 -4.04 -12.82 -0.16
C CYS A 62 -4.44 -12.16 -1.48
N PHE A 63 -5.67 -12.43 -1.89
CA PHE A 63 -6.21 -11.92 -3.14
C PHE A 63 -6.22 -10.38 -3.17
N THR A 64 -6.62 -9.75 -2.07
CA THR A 64 -6.67 -8.28 -1.91
C THR A 64 -5.30 -7.64 -2.09
N TYR A 65 -4.25 -8.25 -1.52
CA TYR A 65 -2.87 -7.79 -1.68
C TYR A 65 -2.43 -7.86 -3.14
N LYS A 66 -2.56 -9.03 -3.77
CA LYS A 66 -2.20 -9.25 -5.19
C LYS A 66 -2.98 -8.35 -6.13
N LEU A 67 -4.25 -8.09 -5.82
CA LEU A 67 -5.10 -7.17 -6.57
C LEU A 67 -4.58 -5.73 -6.46
N GLY A 68 -4.24 -5.28 -5.25
CA GLY A 68 -3.63 -3.98 -5.01
C GLY A 68 -2.28 -3.80 -5.70
N GLU A 69 -1.44 -4.83 -5.68
CA GLU A 69 -0.15 -4.84 -6.40
C GLU A 69 -0.35 -4.68 -7.92
N ALA A 70 -1.26 -5.47 -8.50
CA ALA A 70 -1.60 -5.36 -9.91
C ALA A 70 -2.20 -3.98 -10.27
N PHE A 71 -3.01 -3.40 -9.37
CA PHE A 71 -3.55 -2.06 -9.54
C PHE A 71 -2.44 -1.00 -9.56
N ILE A 72 -1.50 -1.04 -8.61
CA ILE A 72 -0.34 -0.11 -8.58
C ILE A 72 0.48 -0.23 -9.87
N LYS A 73 0.69 -1.45 -10.36
CA LYS A 73 1.39 -1.69 -11.63
C LYS A 73 0.65 -1.08 -12.83
N ALA A 74 -0.68 -1.20 -12.84
CA ALA A 74 -1.53 -0.57 -13.83
C ALA A 74 -1.43 0.97 -13.79
N SER A 75 -1.44 1.55 -12.59
CA SER A 75 -1.29 3.00 -12.38
C SER A 75 0.05 3.52 -12.87
N LYS A 76 1.15 2.77 -12.69
CA LYS A 76 2.47 3.16 -13.22
C LYS A 76 2.51 3.17 -14.75
N ASN A 77 1.76 2.28 -15.40
CA ASN A 77 1.70 2.15 -16.85
C ASN A 77 0.39 2.67 -17.43
N TRP A 78 -0.23 3.66 -16.78
CA TRP A 78 -1.58 4.13 -17.16
C TRP A 78 -1.61 4.67 -18.59
N TYR A 79 -0.57 5.39 -19.01
CA TYR A 79 -0.40 5.96 -20.35
C TYR A 79 -0.28 4.90 -21.45
N GLY A 80 0.09 3.66 -21.10
CA GLY A 80 0.19 2.53 -22.02
C GLY A 80 -1.03 1.60 -21.95
N GLY A 81 -2.18 2.09 -21.48
CA GLY A 81 -3.39 1.27 -21.33
C GLY A 81 -3.31 0.28 -20.15
N GLY A 82 -2.47 0.56 -19.14
CA GLY A 82 -2.28 -0.30 -17.97
C GLY A 82 -3.59 -0.68 -17.27
N TYR A 83 -4.54 0.25 -17.16
CA TYR A 83 -5.85 -0.02 -16.57
C TYR A 83 -6.74 -0.94 -17.43
N ILE A 84 -6.66 -0.84 -18.75
CA ILE A 84 -7.40 -1.73 -19.66
C ILE A 84 -6.90 -3.16 -19.47
N LYS A 85 -5.57 -3.35 -19.47
CA LYS A 85 -4.95 -4.65 -19.19
C LYS A 85 -5.32 -5.17 -17.80
N PHE A 86 -5.34 -4.29 -16.80
CA PHE A 86 -5.71 -4.66 -15.43
C PHE A 86 -7.13 -5.22 -15.36
N ILE A 87 -8.11 -4.49 -15.89
CA ILE A 87 -9.52 -4.87 -15.85
C ILE A 87 -9.79 -6.12 -16.69
N LEU A 88 -9.26 -6.19 -17.91
CA LEU A 88 -9.59 -7.27 -18.85
C LEU A 88 -8.77 -8.55 -18.65
N LYS A 89 -7.57 -8.47 -18.07
CA LYS A 89 -6.65 -9.61 -17.98
C LYS A 89 -6.22 -9.93 -16.55
N ASP A 90 -5.74 -8.96 -15.78
CA ASP A 90 -5.16 -9.23 -14.47
C ASP A 90 -6.23 -9.60 -13.43
N VAL A 91 -7.36 -8.86 -13.39
CA VAL A 91 -8.47 -9.14 -12.46
C VAL A 91 -9.10 -10.52 -12.71
N PRO A 92 -9.49 -10.91 -13.95
CA PRO A 92 -10.05 -12.24 -14.20
C PRO A 92 -9.08 -13.37 -13.87
N ARG A 93 -7.78 -13.18 -14.15
CA ARG A 93 -6.73 -14.16 -13.82
C ARG A 93 -6.60 -14.36 -12.31
N LEU A 94 -6.56 -13.27 -11.54
CA LEU A 94 -6.48 -13.33 -10.07
C LEU A 94 -7.73 -14.00 -9.49
N LYS A 95 -8.92 -13.67 -10.01
CA LYS A 95 -10.19 -14.28 -9.57
C LYS A 95 -10.24 -15.79 -9.84
N LYS A 96 -9.72 -16.24 -10.99
CA LYS A 96 -9.61 -17.68 -11.31
C LYS A 96 -8.67 -18.41 -10.35
N GLY A 97 -7.56 -17.78 -9.96
CA GLY A 97 -6.64 -18.34 -8.97
C GLY A 97 -7.25 -18.42 -7.57
N TYR A 98 -8.02 -17.40 -7.17
CA TYR A 98 -8.72 -17.38 -5.88
C TYR A 98 -9.80 -18.47 -5.79
N ASN A 99 -10.63 -18.63 -6.82
CA ASN A 99 -11.72 -19.62 -6.83
C ASN A 99 -11.24 -21.08 -6.93
N LYS A 100 -9.95 -21.33 -7.15
CA LYS A 100 -9.37 -22.66 -7.29
C LYS A 100 -8.76 -23.19 -5.98
N ASN A 101 -8.53 -22.30 -5.02
CA ASN A 101 -8.06 -22.61 -3.67
C ASN A 101 -9.26 -22.66 -2.71
#